data_AF-F9YUF7-F1
#
_entry.id   AF-F9YUF7-F1
#
_cell.length_a   1.000
_cell.length_b   1.000
_cell.length_c   1.000
_cell.angle_alpha   90.00
_cell.angle_beta   90.00
_cell.angle_gamma   90.00
#
_symmetry.space_group_name_H-M   'P 1'
#
loop_
_entity.id
_entity.type
_entity.pdbx_description
1 polymer ?
#
loop_
_entity_poly.entity_id
_entity_poly.type
_entity_poly.pdbx_seq_one_letter_code
_entity_poly.pdbx_strand_id
1 'polypeptide(L)'
;MERIFLSKNLIYIKMKQIILQVTFLLYTTIAFSQDVSFNIIKDKTTVDEYGAVTLQVEVENKSSEAITIFKPAEKYNQKWRYYGCDIKCDDFPYWFSGNYEYVSYNSDDLLEISAKSKVTITINGLYNGLSCSSKKFKVKLIYDVVDFIKNKKDLTPEEVIVIQKLTPIRIVSKQVEIKVE
;
A
#
# COMPACT_ATOMS: atom_id res chain seq x y z
N MET A 1 48.96 -35.59 -26.31
CA MET A 1 48.46 -35.43 -24.93
C MET A 1 48.04 -33.98 -24.60
N GLU A 2 48.65 -32.96 -25.22
CA GLU A 2 48.34 -31.53 -24.95
C GLU A 2 46.93 -31.06 -25.38
N ARG A 3 46.36 -31.58 -26.46
CA ARG A 3 45.03 -31.14 -26.94
C ARG A 3 43.89 -31.43 -25.96
N ILE A 4 44.02 -32.47 -25.12
CA ILE A 4 43.01 -32.84 -24.12
C ILE A 4 43.09 -31.91 -22.89
N PHE A 5 44.26 -31.33 -22.62
CA PHE A 5 44.46 -30.42 -21.48
C PHE A 5 43.88 -29.03 -21.76
N LEU A 6 44.04 -28.53 -22.99
CA LEU A 6 43.49 -27.25 -23.44
C LEU A 6 41.94 -27.24 -23.46
N SER A 7 41.31 -28.37 -23.83
CA SER A 7 39.84 -28.44 -23.88
C SER A 7 39.21 -28.41 -22.48
N LYS A 8 39.83 -29.06 -21.49
CA LYS A 8 39.33 -29.06 -20.10
C LYS A 8 39.41 -27.67 -19.45
N ASN A 9 40.48 -26.93 -19.71
CA ASN A 9 40.63 -25.56 -19.20
C ASN A 9 39.63 -24.59 -19.83
N LEU A 10 39.35 -24.73 -21.12
CA LEU A 10 38.38 -23.89 -21.82
C LEU A 10 36.94 -24.14 -21.33
N ILE A 11 36.59 -25.40 -21.08
CA ILE A 11 35.29 -25.78 -20.50
C ILE A 11 35.14 -25.19 -19.10
N TYR A 12 36.20 -25.28 -18.27
CA TYR A 12 36.18 -24.74 -16.91
C TYR A 12 35.98 -23.21 -16.86
N ILE A 13 36.65 -22.46 -17.75
CA ILE A 13 36.50 -21.00 -17.85
C ILE A 13 35.08 -20.62 -18.29
N LYS A 14 34.53 -21.30 -19.31
CA LYS A 14 33.15 -21.07 -19.77
C LYS A 14 32.13 -21.39 -18.68
N MET A 15 32.34 -22.46 -17.92
CA MET A 15 31.45 -22.85 -16.82
C MET A 15 31.45 -21.81 -15.69
N LYS A 16 32.61 -21.24 -15.34
CA LYS A 16 32.70 -20.12 -14.38
C LYS A 16 31.96 -18.86 -14.86
N GLN A 17 32.09 -18.51 -16.14
CA GLN A 17 31.35 -17.37 -16.71
C GLN A 17 29.82 -17.58 -16.67
N ILE A 18 29.36 -18.79 -16.99
CA ILE A 18 27.93 -19.13 -16.93
C ILE A 18 27.42 -19.06 -15.49
N ILE A 19 28.16 -19.64 -14.53
CA ILE A 19 27.78 -19.58 -13.11
C ILE A 19 27.67 -18.12 -12.65
N LEU A 20 28.64 -17.27 -13.02
CA LEU A 20 28.64 -15.85 -12.65
C LEU A 20 27.43 -15.11 -13.22
N GLN A 21 27.09 -15.32 -14.49
CA GLN A 21 25.92 -14.73 -15.15
C GLN A 21 24.60 -15.20 -14.51
N VAL A 22 24.50 -16.49 -14.19
CA VAL A 22 23.31 -17.06 -13.52
C VAL A 22 23.17 -16.49 -12.11
N THR A 23 24.26 -16.37 -11.33
CA THR A 23 24.17 -15.72 -10.01
C THR A 23 23.79 -14.24 -10.12
N PHE A 24 24.34 -13.49 -11.07
CA PHE A 24 23.99 -12.08 -11.27
C PHE A 24 22.50 -11.91 -11.61
N LEU A 25 21.97 -12.75 -12.51
CA LEU A 25 20.54 -12.79 -12.84
C LEU A 25 19.68 -13.12 -11.62
N LEU A 26 20.09 -14.09 -10.80
CA LEU A 26 19.37 -14.47 -9.57
C LEU A 26 19.39 -13.35 -8.51
N TYR A 27 20.46 -12.54 -8.42
CA TYR A 27 20.47 -11.38 -7.52
C TYR A 27 19.55 -10.25 -8.00
N THR A 28 19.42 -10.05 -9.32
CA THR A 28 18.53 -9.00 -9.86
C THR A 28 17.04 -9.30 -9.66
N THR A 29 16.63 -10.57 -9.64
CA THR A 29 15.21 -10.94 -9.47
C THR A 29 14.75 -10.87 -8.01
N ILE A 30 15.64 -11.00 -7.03
CA ILE A 30 15.30 -10.91 -5.59
C ILE A 30 15.01 -9.46 -5.16
N ALA A 31 15.42 -8.46 -5.95
CA ALA A 31 15.23 -7.05 -5.63
C ALA A 31 13.89 -6.44 -6.10
N PHE A 32 12.96 -7.23 -6.65
CA PHE A 32 11.59 -6.80 -6.95
C PHE A 32 10.75 -6.68 -5.66
N SER A 33 11.23 -5.83 -4.74
CA SER A 33 10.41 -5.25 -3.67
C SER A 33 9.26 -4.49 -4.32
N GLN A 34 8.07 -4.48 -3.70
CA GLN A 34 7.03 -3.52 -4.10
C GLN A 34 7.66 -2.11 -4.08
N ASP A 35 7.55 -1.41 -5.21
CA ASP A 35 8.14 -0.07 -5.36
C ASP A 35 7.42 0.99 -4.53
N VAL A 36 6.23 0.69 -4.02
CA VAL A 36 5.47 1.57 -3.14
C VAL A 36 5.01 0.77 -1.92
N SER A 37 5.14 1.35 -0.73
CA SER A 37 4.77 0.66 0.51
C SER A 37 4.07 1.57 1.51
N PHE A 38 3.22 0.97 2.33
CA PHE A 38 2.61 1.60 3.50
C PHE A 38 3.30 1.11 4.77
N ASN A 39 3.74 2.06 5.59
CA ASN A 39 4.29 1.81 6.92
C ASN A 39 3.42 2.50 7.99
N ILE A 40 2.72 1.70 8.79
CA ILE A 40 1.84 2.21 9.86
C ILE A 40 2.71 2.65 11.04
N ILE A 41 2.64 3.94 11.39
CA ILE A 41 3.40 4.55 12.47
C ILE A 41 2.66 4.31 13.79
N LYS A 42 3.06 3.24 14.47
CA LYS A 42 2.38 2.72 15.68
C LYS A 42 2.24 3.76 16.78
N ASP A 43 3.33 4.46 17.09
CA ASP A 43 3.41 5.39 18.23
C ASP A 43 2.65 6.69 17.98
N LYS A 44 2.14 6.91 16.76
CA LYS A 44 1.26 8.03 16.41
C LYS A 44 -0.17 7.59 16.10
N THR A 45 -0.47 6.30 16.23
CA THR A 45 -1.83 5.78 16.07
C THR A 45 -2.61 6.08 17.34
N THR A 46 -3.79 6.69 17.20
CA THR A 46 -4.65 7.02 18.32
C THR A 46 -5.98 6.29 18.23
N VAL A 47 -6.59 6.08 19.39
CA VAL A 47 -7.96 5.58 19.52
C VAL A 47 -8.73 6.62 20.32
N ASP A 48 -9.86 7.09 19.79
CA ASP A 48 -10.70 8.05 20.51
C ASP A 48 -11.62 7.35 21.52
N GLU A 49 -12.41 8.14 22.25
CA GLU A 49 -13.34 7.65 23.27
C GLU A 49 -14.46 6.75 22.72
N TYR A 50 -14.71 6.77 21.40
CA TYR A 50 -15.70 5.93 20.72
C TYR A 50 -15.07 4.67 20.09
N GLY A 51 -13.77 4.48 20.30
CA GLY A 51 -13.00 3.38 19.71
C GLY A 51 -12.69 3.58 18.23
N ALA A 52 -12.78 4.81 17.70
CA ALA A 52 -12.34 5.13 16.35
C ALA A 52 -10.82 5.14 16.29
N VAL A 53 -10.24 4.39 15.36
CA VAL A 53 -8.78 4.33 15.21
C VAL A 53 -8.34 5.33 14.14
N THR A 54 -7.45 6.25 14.50
CA THR A 54 -6.76 7.11 13.53
C THR A 54 -5.34 6.59 13.30
N LEU A 55 -5.06 6.12 12.08
CA LEU A 55 -3.74 5.65 11.68
C LEU A 55 -2.93 6.79 11.07
N GLN A 56 -1.68 6.91 11.51
CA GLN A 56 -0.66 7.66 10.79
C GLN A 56 0.13 6.69 9.92
N VAL A 57 0.19 6.95 8.62
CA VAL A 57 0.78 6.03 7.65
C VAL A 57 1.81 6.77 6.81
N GLU A 58 3.04 6.28 6.81
CA GLU A 58 4.06 6.70 5.85
C GLU A 58 3.84 5.92 4.55
N VAL A 59 3.63 6.66 3.47
CA VAL A 59 3.64 6.14 2.10
C VAL A 59 5.02 6.40 1.52
N GLU A 60 5.75 5.33 1.24
CA GLU A 60 7.09 5.39 0.66
C GLU A 60 7.04 4.97 -0.80
N ASN A 61 7.39 5.89 -1.70
CA ASN A 61 7.55 5.63 -3.13
C ASN A 61 9.04 5.43 -3.45
N LYS A 62 9.45 4.18 -3.63
CA LYS A 62 10.79 3.75 -4.06
C LYS A 62 10.92 3.62 -5.57
N SER A 63 9.87 3.85 -6.36
CA SER A 63 9.97 3.79 -7.82
C SER A 63 10.80 4.97 -8.37
N SER A 64 11.11 4.92 -9.67
CA SER A 64 11.71 6.03 -10.41
C SER A 64 10.71 7.08 -10.88
N GLU A 65 9.41 6.85 -10.69
CA GLU A 65 8.33 7.71 -11.20
C GLU A 65 7.50 8.26 -10.03
N ALA A 66 6.83 9.39 -10.25
CA ALA A 66 5.82 9.85 -9.31
C ALA A 66 4.59 8.93 -9.37
N ILE A 67 3.89 8.80 -8.25
CA ILE A 67 2.61 8.09 -8.20
C ILE A 67 1.52 9.03 -7.75
N THR A 68 0.29 8.77 -8.21
CA THR A 68 -0.90 9.51 -7.79
C THR A 68 -1.87 8.55 -7.15
N ILE A 69 -2.19 8.78 -5.88
CA ILE A 69 -3.19 8.03 -5.12
C ILE A 69 -4.34 8.95 -4.70
N PHE A 70 -5.43 8.39 -4.19
CA PHE A 70 -6.44 9.20 -3.51
C PHE A 70 -5.94 9.65 -2.16
N LYS A 71 -6.17 10.91 -1.78
CA LYS A 71 -6.03 11.35 -0.39
C LYS A 71 -6.98 10.50 0.48
N PRO A 72 -6.51 9.88 1.56
CA PRO A 72 -7.44 9.30 2.51
C PRO A 72 -8.34 10.40 3.07
N ALA A 73 -9.62 10.10 3.21
CA ALA A 73 -10.54 11.09 3.71
C ALA A 73 -10.47 11.17 5.23
N GLU A 74 -10.35 12.41 5.74
CA GLU A 74 -10.38 12.71 7.18
C GLU A 74 -11.79 12.60 7.77
N LYS A 75 -12.82 12.60 6.92
CA LYS A 75 -14.24 12.46 7.25
C LYS A 75 -14.88 11.35 6.39
N TYR A 76 -16.04 10.86 6.82
CA TYR A 76 -16.79 9.86 6.08
C TYR A 76 -17.16 10.37 4.69
N ASN A 77 -16.55 9.79 3.65
CA ASN A 77 -16.95 9.99 2.27
C ASN A 77 -16.61 8.73 1.47
N GLN A 78 -17.22 8.60 0.29
CA GLN A 78 -17.10 7.40 -0.52
C GLN A 78 -15.66 7.12 -1.02
N LYS A 79 -14.70 8.03 -0.79
CA LYS A 79 -13.29 7.91 -1.21
C LYS A 79 -12.54 6.83 -0.42
N TRP A 80 -13.12 6.35 0.68
CA TRP A 80 -12.65 5.15 1.38
C TRP A 80 -12.86 3.85 0.62
N ARG A 81 -13.70 3.79 -0.41
CA ARG A 81 -13.94 2.54 -1.17
C ARG A 81 -12.69 1.91 -1.81
N TYR A 82 -11.60 2.68 -1.94
CA TYR A 82 -10.32 2.25 -2.47
C TYR A 82 -9.31 1.82 -1.39
N TYR A 83 -9.64 2.07 -0.13
CA TYR A 83 -8.87 1.72 1.05
C TYR A 83 -9.56 0.60 1.81
N GLY A 84 -8.89 -0.55 1.94
CA GLY A 84 -9.34 -1.67 2.75
C GLY A 84 -8.55 -1.76 4.05
N CYS A 85 -9.20 -2.18 5.13
CA CYS A 85 -8.54 -2.49 6.40
C CYS A 85 -8.89 -3.92 6.84
N ASP A 86 -7.88 -4.66 7.26
CA ASP A 86 -8.01 -5.95 7.95
C ASP A 86 -7.56 -5.74 9.39
N ILE A 87 -8.53 -5.65 10.29
CA ILE A 87 -8.34 -5.40 11.71
C ILE A 87 -8.72 -6.64 12.52
N LYS A 88 -7.82 -7.02 13.44
CA LYS A 88 -8.05 -8.05 14.46
C LYS A 88 -8.09 -7.35 15.81
N CYS A 89 -9.29 -7.17 16.33
CA CYS A 89 -9.59 -6.55 17.61
C CYS A 89 -10.46 -7.50 18.42
N ASP A 90 -10.21 -7.59 19.73
CA ASP A 90 -10.97 -8.48 20.63
C ASP A 90 -12.28 -7.83 21.11
N ASP A 91 -12.34 -6.49 21.12
CA ASP A 91 -13.47 -5.70 21.58
C ASP A 91 -13.81 -4.61 20.57
N PHE A 92 -14.85 -4.87 19.78
CA PHE A 92 -15.38 -3.90 18.84
C PHE A 92 -16.44 -3.03 19.53
N PRO A 93 -16.24 -1.69 19.58
CA PRO A 93 -17.28 -0.77 20.03
C PRO A 93 -18.59 -0.94 19.25
N TYR A 94 -19.71 -0.57 19.85
CA TYR A 94 -21.00 -0.48 19.15
C TYR A 94 -21.07 0.84 18.39
N TRP A 95 -21.15 0.76 17.06
CA TRP A 95 -21.22 1.93 16.19
C TRP A 95 -22.62 2.11 15.63
N PHE A 96 -23.12 3.34 15.67
CA PHE A 96 -24.27 3.72 14.87
C PHE A 96 -23.77 4.12 13.48
N SER A 97 -24.33 3.51 12.43
CA SER A 97 -24.14 3.98 11.07
C SER A 97 -24.72 5.39 10.95
N GLY A 98 -23.85 6.40 10.86
CA GLY A 98 -24.26 7.77 10.58
C GLY A 98 -24.83 7.92 9.18
N ASN A 99 -25.56 9.02 8.93
CA ASN A 99 -26.00 9.36 7.59
C ASN A 99 -24.80 9.60 6.67
N TYR A 100 -24.82 8.98 5.49
CA TYR A 100 -23.79 9.13 4.48
C TYR A 100 -24.03 10.43 3.71
N GLU A 101 -23.08 11.35 3.76
CA GLU A 101 -23.06 12.48 2.84
C GLU A 101 -22.35 12.08 1.56
N TYR A 102 -23.04 12.23 0.43
CA TYR A 102 -22.44 12.08 -0.88
C TYR A 102 -21.53 13.28 -1.14
N VAL A 103 -20.26 13.02 -1.44
CA VAL A 103 -19.27 14.06 -1.75
C VAL A 103 -18.70 13.79 -3.13
N SER A 104 -18.73 14.79 -4.01
CA SER A 104 -18.20 14.69 -5.36
C SER A 104 -16.67 14.44 -5.36
N TYR A 105 -16.20 13.86 -6.46
CA TYR A 105 -14.79 13.64 -6.73
C TYR A 105 -14.23 14.82 -7.50
N ASN A 106 -13.11 15.34 -7.05
CA ASN A 106 -12.38 16.39 -7.76
C ASN A 106 -10.87 16.12 -7.74
N SER A 107 -10.11 16.98 -8.43
CA SER A 107 -8.67 16.79 -8.54
C SER A 107 -7.92 17.12 -7.25
N ASP A 108 -8.53 17.87 -6.32
CA ASP A 108 -7.94 18.18 -5.02
C ASP A 108 -7.94 16.96 -4.09
N ASP A 109 -8.70 15.92 -4.43
CA ASP A 109 -8.70 14.62 -3.75
C ASP A 109 -7.50 13.74 -4.12
N LEU A 110 -6.65 14.18 -5.06
CA LEU A 110 -5.50 13.44 -5.49
C LEU A 110 -4.26 13.84 -4.69
N LEU A 111 -3.46 12.84 -4.34
CA LEU A 111 -2.16 13.00 -3.70
C LEU A 111 -1.09 12.47 -4.64
N GLU A 112 -0.26 13.37 -5.15
CA GLU A 112 0.95 13.01 -5.87
C GLU A 112 2.10 12.77 -4.88
N ILE A 113 2.83 11.69 -5.08
CA ILE A 113 3.97 11.29 -4.25
C ILE A 113 5.15 11.12 -5.20
N SER A 114 6.11 12.04 -5.11
CA SER A 114 7.27 12.07 -6.00
C SER A 114 8.10 10.79 -5.94
N ALA A 115 8.84 10.50 -7.01
CA ALA A 115 9.79 9.40 -7.05
C ALA A 115 10.79 9.48 -5.89
N LYS A 116 11.17 8.33 -5.32
CA LYS A 116 12.15 8.22 -4.22
C LYS A 116 11.82 9.10 -3.01
N SER A 117 10.53 9.31 -2.73
CA SER A 117 10.07 10.19 -1.65
C SER A 117 9.14 9.48 -0.66
N LYS A 118 8.84 10.18 0.44
CA LYS A 118 7.94 9.73 1.50
C LYS A 118 6.97 10.84 1.85
N VAL A 119 5.72 10.46 2.12
CA VAL A 119 4.70 11.36 2.66
C VAL A 119 3.99 10.66 3.81
N THR A 120 3.60 11.42 4.83
CA THR A 120 2.73 10.91 5.89
C THR A 120 1.29 11.29 5.58
N ILE A 121 0.39 10.31 5.62
CA ILE A 121 -1.05 10.49 5.48
C ILE A 121 -1.77 10.07 6.77
N THR A 122 -2.87 10.75 7.06
CA THR A 122 -3.74 10.43 8.18
C THR A 122 -4.97 9.68 7.68
N ILE A 123 -5.28 8.56 8.32
CA ILE A 123 -6.42 7.72 7.96
C ILE A 123 -7.32 7.63 9.19
N ASN A 124 -8.46 8.33 9.14
CA ASN A 124 -9.42 8.38 10.24
C ASN A 124 -10.49 7.30 10.10
N GLY A 125 -10.49 6.34 11.03
CA GLY A 125 -11.47 5.26 11.08
C GLY A 125 -12.86 5.67 11.52
N LEU A 126 -13.04 6.92 11.98
CA LEU A 126 -14.35 7.47 12.29
C LEU A 126 -15.26 7.33 11.06
N TYR A 127 -16.28 6.50 11.26
CA TYR A 127 -17.35 6.08 10.37
C TYR A 127 -16.96 4.97 9.38
N ASN A 128 -15.67 4.72 9.10
CA ASN A 128 -15.20 3.77 8.08
C ASN A 128 -14.92 2.34 8.56
N GLY A 129 -15.49 1.95 9.70
CA GLY A 129 -15.34 0.59 10.23
C GLY A 129 -13.94 0.25 10.77
N LEU A 130 -12.98 1.17 10.68
CA LEU A 130 -11.68 1.06 11.32
C LEU A 130 -11.83 1.48 12.80
N SER A 131 -12.18 0.50 13.62
CA SER A 131 -12.56 0.70 15.02
C SER A 131 -12.04 -0.42 15.92
N CYS A 132 -11.69 -0.08 17.16
CA CYS A 132 -11.28 -1.03 18.19
C CYS A 132 -11.23 -0.35 19.56
N SER A 133 -11.82 -0.99 20.58
CA SER A 133 -11.76 -0.54 21.99
C SER A 133 -10.73 -1.31 22.82
N SER A 134 -10.14 -2.37 22.26
CA SER A 134 -9.08 -3.13 22.95
C SER A 134 -7.79 -2.33 23.10
N LYS A 135 -7.10 -2.52 24.23
CA LYS A 135 -5.75 -1.95 24.48
C LYS A 135 -4.70 -2.40 23.47
N LYS A 136 -4.95 -3.48 22.75
CA LYS A 136 -4.08 -4.02 21.70
C LYS A 136 -4.92 -4.54 20.55
N PHE A 137 -4.47 -4.31 19.33
CA PHE A 137 -5.09 -4.86 18.14
C PHE A 137 -4.07 -4.98 17.02
N LYS A 138 -4.39 -5.76 15.98
CA LYS A 138 -3.56 -5.87 14.79
C LYS A 138 -4.28 -5.28 13.60
N VAL A 139 -3.59 -4.46 12.82
CA VAL A 139 -4.15 -3.79 11.64
C VAL A 139 -3.27 -4.01 10.42
N LYS A 140 -3.90 -4.13 9.27
CA LYS A 140 -3.27 -4.15 7.95
C LYS A 140 -4.10 -3.28 7.03
N LEU A 141 -3.46 -2.27 6.47
CA LEU A 141 -4.02 -1.39 5.45
C LEU A 141 -3.74 -1.93 4.04
N ILE A 142 -4.72 -1.79 3.16
CA ILE A 142 -4.70 -2.17 1.75
C ILE A 142 -5.19 -0.95 0.96
N TYR A 143 -4.53 -0.64 -0.14
CA TYR A 143 -5.04 0.27 -1.18
C TYR A 143 -5.05 -0.47 -2.50
N ASP A 144 -6.17 -0.45 -3.21
CA ASP A 144 -6.29 -1.08 -4.53
C ASP A 144 -7.28 -0.31 -5.41
N VAL A 145 -6.76 0.18 -6.52
CA VAL A 145 -7.54 0.89 -7.55
C VAL A 145 -7.50 0.19 -8.90
N VAL A 146 -6.75 -0.91 -9.03
CA VAL A 146 -6.48 -1.56 -10.31
C VAL A 146 -7.78 -2.02 -10.96
N ASP A 147 -8.64 -2.66 -10.19
CA ASP A 147 -9.91 -3.18 -10.70
C ASP A 147 -10.90 -2.08 -11.02
N PHE A 148 -10.94 -1.00 -10.23
CA PHE A 148 -11.84 0.13 -10.50
C PHE A 148 -11.43 0.93 -11.74
N ILE A 149 -10.13 1.05 -12.01
CA ILE A 149 -9.61 1.70 -13.23
C ILE A 149 -9.97 0.87 -14.48
N LYS A 150 -9.83 -0.45 -14.39
CA LYS A 150 -10.14 -1.39 -15.49
C LYS A 150 -11.65 -1.54 -15.70
N ASN A 151 -12.38 -1.72 -14.60
CA ASN A 151 -13.79 -2.05 -14.56
C ASN A 151 -14.54 -0.90 -13.88
N LYS A 152 -14.93 0.08 -14.69
CA LYS A 152 -15.62 1.32 -14.28
C LYS A 152 -17.09 1.10 -13.87
N LYS A 153 -17.41 -0.06 -13.34
CA LYS A 153 -18.75 -0.44 -12.93
C LYS A 153 -19.09 0.28 -11.61
N ASP A 154 -20.32 0.75 -11.47
CA ASP A 154 -20.82 1.39 -10.24
C ASP A 154 -19.99 2.62 -9.82
N LEU A 155 -19.45 3.35 -10.81
CA LEU A 155 -18.78 4.65 -10.68
C LEU A 155 -19.64 5.74 -11.34
N THR A 156 -19.74 6.90 -10.70
CA THR A 156 -20.32 8.08 -11.35
C THR A 156 -19.39 8.64 -12.44
N PRO A 157 -19.90 9.44 -13.40
CA PRO A 157 -19.06 10.08 -14.41
C PRO A 157 -17.91 10.91 -13.82
N GLU A 158 -18.13 11.58 -12.69
CA GLU A 158 -17.12 12.36 -11.97
C GLU A 158 -16.01 11.46 -11.40
N GLU A 159 -16.38 10.34 -10.77
CA GLU A 159 -15.43 9.32 -10.31
C GLU A 159 -14.57 8.79 -11.45
N VAL A 160 -15.18 8.53 -12.61
CA VAL A 160 -14.48 7.99 -13.78
C VAL A 160 -13.40 8.95 -14.30
N ILE A 161 -13.64 10.26 -14.22
CA ILE A 161 -12.66 11.28 -14.61
C ILE A 161 -11.47 11.29 -13.64
N VAL A 162 -11.75 11.23 -12.34
CA VAL A 162 -10.70 11.33 -11.32
C VAL A 162 -9.90 10.03 -11.22
N ILE A 163 -10.55 8.87 -11.28
CA ILE A 163 -9.89 7.57 -11.13
C ILE A 163 -8.89 7.27 -12.25
N GLN A 164 -9.11 7.81 -13.44
CA GLN A 164 -8.18 7.67 -14.58
C GLN A 164 -6.85 8.40 -14.37
N LYS A 165 -6.79 9.35 -13.44
CA LYS A 165 -5.56 10.08 -13.09
C LYS A 165 -4.69 9.34 -12.07
N LEU A 166 -5.20 8.25 -11.48
CA LEU A 166 -4.48 7.48 -10.49
C LEU A 166 -3.47 6.54 -11.13
N THR A 167 -2.37 6.31 -10.41
CA THR A 167 -1.43 5.26 -10.77
C THR A 167 -2.09 3.89 -10.50
N PRO A 168 -2.12 2.97 -11.48
CA PRO A 168 -2.74 1.66 -11.32
C PRO A 168 -1.87 0.76 -10.44
N ILE A 169 -2.06 0.86 -9.12
CA ILE A 169 -1.25 0.17 -8.14
C ILE A 169 -2.10 -0.48 -7.05
N ARG A 170 -1.56 -1.57 -6.49
CA ARG A 170 -2.04 -2.19 -5.26
C ARG A 170 -0.94 -2.10 -4.21
N ILE A 171 -1.24 -1.53 -3.05
CA ILE A 171 -0.32 -1.37 -1.93
C ILE A 171 -0.88 -2.15 -0.74
N VAL A 172 -0.06 -3.00 -0.13
CA VAL A 172 -0.45 -3.79 1.04
C VAL A 172 0.59 -3.59 2.13
N SER A 173 0.17 -3.03 3.26
CA SER A 173 1.04 -2.90 4.43
C SER A 173 1.33 -4.27 5.07
N LYS A 174 2.39 -4.34 5.87
CA LYS A 174 2.56 -5.46 6.81
C LYS A 174 1.48 -5.41 7.88
N GLN A 175 1.09 -6.56 8.42
CA GLN A 175 0.25 -6.59 9.60
C GLN A 175 1.03 -6.08 10.81
N VAL A 176 0.46 -5.11 11.51
CA VAL A 176 1.10 -4.37 12.60
C VAL A 176 0.25 -4.50 13.85
N GLU A 177 0.87 -4.91 14.96
CA GLU A 177 0.26 -4.79 16.30
C GLU A 177 0.43 -3.37 16.84
N ILE A 178 -0.69 -2.77 17.26
CA ILE A 178 -0.81 -1.48 17.92
C ILE A 178 -1.10 -1.73 19.40
N LYS A 179 -0.50 -0.92 20.27
CA LYS A 179 -0.77 -0.88 21.71
C LYS A 179 -1.22 0.53 22.04
N VAL A 180 -2.36 0.64 22.70
CA VAL A 180 -2.95 1.90 23.15
C VAL A 180 -2.72 1.97 24.66
N GLU A 181 -2.18 3.10 25.12
CA GLU A 181 -1.94 3.35 26.54
C GLU A 181 -3.24 3.62 27.30
#